data_AF-A0A2D7RJG1-F1
#
_entry.id   AF-A0A2D7RJG1-F1
#
_cell.length_a   1.000
_cell.length_b   1.000
_cell.length_c   1.000
_cell.angle_alpha   90.00
_cell.angle_beta   90.00
_cell.angle_gamma   90.00
#
_symmetry.space_group_name_H-M   'P 1'
#
loop_
_entity.id
_entity.type
_entity.pdbx_description
1 polymer ?
#
loop_
_entity_poly.entity_id
_entity_poly.type
_entity_poly.pdbx_seq_one_letter_code
_entity_poly.pdbx_strand_id
1 'polypeptide(L)'
;MSFLGEQNFEHESSEKIGVLLCNLGTPDSFQTSDVRKFLKEFLSDGRVVEIPKFIWWFILNGIILIFRPKKSAKLYESVWTKEGSPLMVYSEKLVNKLSKELPNNYEIKLAMRYRNPSIEESLISLK
;
A
#
# COMPACT_ATOMS: atom_id res chain seq x y z
N MET A 1 15.96 10.25 -2.83
CA MET A 1 15.24 11.11 -1.88
C MET A 1 16.27 11.97 -1.17
N SER A 2 16.02 13.28 -1.05
CA SER A 2 16.77 14.13 -0.12
C SER A 2 16.44 13.72 1.31
N PHE A 3 17.41 13.81 2.21
CA PHE A 3 17.12 13.68 3.63
C PHE A 3 16.19 14.82 4.05
N LEU A 4 15.03 14.47 4.59
CA LEU A 4 14.09 15.41 5.17
C LEU A 4 14.29 15.35 6.70
N GLY A 5 15.01 16.31 7.27
CA GLY A 5 15.21 16.41 8.72
C GLY A 5 14.21 17.34 9.39
N GLU A 6 14.08 17.24 10.72
CA GLU A 6 13.37 18.21 11.55
C GLU A 6 14.13 19.55 11.50
N GLN A 7 13.55 20.61 10.95
CA GLN A 7 14.22 21.91 10.89
C GLN A 7 14.07 22.74 12.17
N ASN A 8 13.02 22.49 12.95
CA ASN A 8 12.62 23.28 14.12
C ASN A 8 12.44 22.38 15.35
N PHE A 9 13.41 21.50 15.62
CA PHE A 9 13.34 20.65 16.81
C PHE A 9 13.49 21.49 18.09
N GLU A 10 12.46 21.48 18.95
CA GLU A 10 12.51 22.07 20.29
C GLU A 10 12.65 20.96 21.33
N HIS A 11 13.62 21.09 22.23
CA HIS A 11 13.89 20.11 23.30
C HIS A 11 12.72 19.91 24.27
N GLU A 12 11.76 20.83 24.31
CA GLU A 12 10.55 20.76 25.16
C GLU A 12 9.32 20.20 24.42
N SER A 13 9.44 19.87 23.14
CA SER A 13 8.34 19.29 22.36
C SER A 13 8.02 17.85 22.83
N SER A 14 6.73 17.53 22.96
CA SER A 14 6.27 16.19 23.33
C SER A 14 6.66 15.18 22.24
N GLU A 15 7.43 14.15 22.61
CA GLU A 15 7.86 13.10 21.68
C GLU A 15 6.64 12.34 21.12
N LYS A 16 6.43 12.47 19.80
CA LYS A 16 5.46 11.68 19.07
C LYS A 16 6.08 10.38 18.56
N ILE A 17 5.34 9.28 18.68
CA ILE A 17 5.72 7.97 18.17
C ILE A 17 4.91 7.68 16.91
N GLY A 18 5.57 7.70 15.75
CA GLY A 18 4.98 7.29 14.49
C GLY A 18 4.93 5.76 14.37
N VAL A 19 3.74 5.20 14.13
CA VAL A 19 3.53 3.77 13.89
C VAL A 19 3.02 3.56 12.48
N LEU A 20 3.78 2.81 11.68
CA LEU A 20 3.40 2.49 10.30
C LEU A 20 2.85 1.07 10.21
N LEU A 21 1.55 0.94 10.00
CA LEU A 21 0.91 -0.36 9.77
C LEU A 21 1.07 -0.75 8.29
N CYS A 22 2.01 -1.64 8.01
CA CYS A 22 2.34 -2.04 6.66
C CYS A 22 1.52 -3.27 6.20
N ASN A 23 1.06 -3.24 4.95
CA ASN A 23 0.45 -4.40 4.30
C ASN A 23 0.82 -4.46 2.81
N LEU A 24 0.47 -5.55 2.13
CA LEU A 24 0.75 -5.77 0.71
C LEU A 24 0.10 -4.69 -0.17
N GLY A 25 -1.16 -4.38 0.12
CA GLY A 25 -1.99 -3.51 -0.72
C GLY A 25 -3.06 -4.26 -1.48
N THR A 26 -3.99 -3.47 -2.02
CA THR A 26 -5.13 -3.90 -2.82
C THR A 26 -5.26 -2.94 -4.00
N PRO A 27 -5.79 -3.36 -5.16
CA PRO A 27 -6.18 -2.41 -6.19
C PRO A 27 -7.20 -1.40 -5.65
N ASP A 28 -7.19 -0.20 -6.21
CA ASP A 28 -8.10 0.90 -5.83
C ASP A 28 -9.57 0.57 -6.15
N SER A 29 -9.79 -0.30 -7.14
CA SER A 29 -11.10 -0.82 -7.49
C SER A 29 -10.99 -2.23 -8.10
N PHE A 30 -12.12 -2.92 -8.24
CA PHE A 30 -12.19 -4.17 -9.01
C PHE A 30 -12.14 -3.94 -10.53
N GLN A 31 -12.02 -2.69 -11.01
CA GLN A 31 -11.89 -2.42 -12.44
C GLN A 31 -10.58 -3.00 -12.98
N THR A 32 -10.64 -3.55 -14.19
CA THR A 32 -9.49 -4.21 -14.84
C THR A 32 -8.28 -3.28 -14.94
N SER A 33 -8.48 -1.98 -15.12
CA SER A 33 -7.41 -0.97 -15.17
C SER A 33 -6.63 -0.87 -13.86
N ASP A 34 -7.31 -0.85 -12.73
CA ASP A 34 -6.68 -0.68 -11.42
C ASP A 34 -6.06 -1.97 -10.93
N VAL A 35 -6.70 -3.11 -11.22
CA VAL A 35 -6.11 -4.44 -11.04
C VAL A 35 -4.85 -4.61 -11.87
N ARG A 36 -4.82 -4.09 -13.11
CA ARG A 36 -3.61 -4.12 -13.95
C ARG A 36 -2.49 -3.28 -13.32
N LYS A 37 -2.78 -2.08 -12.79
CA LYS A 37 -1.78 -1.24 -12.11
C LYS A 37 -1.20 -1.96 -10.90
N PHE A 38 -2.06 -2.51 -10.03
CA PHE A 38 -1.66 -3.30 -8.87
C PHE A 38 -0.77 -4.50 -9.27
N LEU A 39 -1.20 -5.30 -10.25
CA LEU A 39 -0.43 -6.46 -10.71
C LEU A 39 0.91 -6.05 -11.32
N LYS A 40 0.96 -4.92 -12.03
CA LYS A 40 2.21 -4.40 -12.59
C LYS A 40 3.20 -4.05 -11.49
N GLU A 41 2.78 -3.33 -10.46
CA GLU A 41 3.64 -2.98 -9.31
C GLU A 41 4.08 -4.25 -8.56
N PHE A 42 3.13 -5.11 -8.19
CA PHE A 42 3.39 -6.33 -7.42
C PHE A 42 4.35 -7.28 -8.13
N LEU A 43 4.10 -7.58 -9.40
CA LEU A 43 4.89 -8.56 -10.15
C LEU A 43 6.19 -7.97 -10.70
N SER A 44 6.38 -6.64 -10.70
CA SER A 44 7.67 -6.03 -11.05
C SER A 44 8.67 -6.10 -9.90
N ASP A 45 8.24 -6.43 -8.69
CA ASP A 45 9.11 -6.51 -7.52
C ASP A 45 10.00 -7.76 -7.60
N GLY A 46 11.33 -7.53 -7.65
CA GLY A 46 12.32 -8.61 -7.69
C GLY A 46 12.37 -9.46 -6.42
N ARG A 47 11.69 -9.04 -5.34
CA ARG A 47 11.48 -9.86 -4.13
C ARG A 47 10.30 -10.82 -4.25
N VAL A 48 9.44 -10.61 -5.24
CA VAL A 48 8.27 -11.47 -5.53
C VAL A 48 8.59 -12.42 -6.67
N VAL A 49 9.37 -11.97 -7.66
CA VAL A 49 9.77 -12.77 -8.82
C VAL A 49 11.28 -12.74 -8.99
N GLU A 50 11.92 -13.90 -8.86
CA GLU A 50 13.38 -14.05 -8.88
C GLU A 50 13.96 -14.32 -10.28
N ILE A 51 13.16 -14.14 -11.35
CA ILE A 51 13.58 -14.30 -12.75
C ILE A 51 14.39 -13.07 -13.19
N PRO A 52 15.43 -13.20 -14.05
CA PRO A 52 16.17 -12.06 -14.58
C PRO A 52 15.26 -10.97 -15.12
N LYS A 53 15.43 -9.73 -14.62
CA LYS A 53 14.51 -8.60 -14.84
C LYS A 53 14.15 -8.36 -16.29
N PHE A 54 15.12 -8.49 -17.20
CA PHE A 54 14.90 -8.28 -18.63
C PHE A 54 13.93 -9.32 -19.22
N ILE A 55 14.17 -10.61 -18.95
CA ILE A 55 13.31 -11.70 -19.41
C ILE A 55 11.90 -11.55 -18.80
N TRP A 56 11.85 -11.29 -17.49
CA TRP A 56 10.59 -11.12 -16.79
C TRP A 56 9.79 -9.92 -17.29
N TRP A 57 10.45 -8.82 -17.65
CA TRP A 57 9.79 -7.64 -18.18
C TRP A 57 8.99 -7.95 -19.47
N PHE A 58 9.54 -8.77 -20.38
CA PHE A 58 8.80 -9.20 -21.58
C PHE A 58 7.62 -10.08 -21.23
N ILE A 59 7.78 -11.03 -20.30
CA ILE A 59 6.71 -11.93 -19.87
C ILE A 59 5.59 -11.13 -19.20
N LEU A 60 5.96 -10.22 -18.30
CA LEU A 60 5.03 -9.39 -17.54
C LEU A 60 4.22 -8.49 -18.46
N ASN A 61 4.89 -7.70 -19.32
CA ASN A 61 4.21 -6.71 -20.16
C ASN A 61 3.58 -7.32 -21.43
N GLY A 62 4.14 -8.41 -21.95
CA GLY A 62 3.67 -9.05 -23.19
C GLY A 62 2.62 -10.14 -23.00
N ILE A 63 2.55 -10.78 -21.84
CA ILE A 63 1.60 -11.88 -21.59
C ILE A 63 0.75 -11.57 -20.35
N ILE A 64 1.38 -11.39 -19.19
CA ILE A 64 0.67 -11.37 -17.92
C ILE A 64 -0.30 -10.18 -17.85
N LEU A 65 0.15 -8.96 -18.11
CA LEU A 65 -0.67 -7.75 -17.99
C LEU A 65 -1.74 -7.61 -19.09
N ILE A 66 -1.68 -8.46 -20.13
CA ILE A 66 -2.70 -8.53 -21.19
C ILE A 66 -3.84 -9.45 -20.76
N PHE A 67 -3.53 -10.66 -20.27
CA PHE A 67 -4.54 -11.70 -20.01
C PHE A 67 -5.01 -11.75 -18.56
N ARG A 68 -4.10 -11.62 -17.59
CA ARG A 68 -4.38 -11.88 -16.17
C ARG A 68 -5.34 -10.86 -15.53
N PRO A 69 -5.25 -9.54 -15.79
CA PRO A 69 -6.06 -8.56 -15.07
C PRO A 69 -7.56 -8.77 -15.17
N LYS A 70 -8.08 -9.21 -16.33
CA LYS A 70 -9.52 -9.47 -16.50
C LYS A 70 -10.00 -10.60 -15.60
N LYS A 71 -9.21 -11.67 -15.46
CA LYS A 71 -9.54 -12.79 -14.59
C LYS A 71 -9.45 -12.39 -13.12
N SER A 72 -8.40 -11.67 -12.75
CA SER A 72 -8.22 -11.16 -11.38
C SER A 72 -9.31 -10.15 -10.98
N ALA A 73 -9.74 -9.29 -11.90
CA ALA A 73 -10.81 -8.32 -11.66
C ALA A 73 -12.12 -8.97 -11.21
N LYS A 74 -12.53 -10.06 -11.87
CA LYS A 74 -13.72 -10.83 -11.45
C LYS A 74 -13.60 -11.43 -10.05
N LEU A 75 -12.38 -11.84 -9.65
CA LEU A 75 -12.13 -12.34 -8.30
C LEU A 75 -12.22 -11.22 -7.27
N TYR A 76 -11.61 -10.06 -7.55
CA TYR A 76 -11.75 -8.88 -6.69
C TYR A 76 -13.20 -8.43 -6.59
N GLU A 77 -13.94 -8.42 -7.69
CA GLU A 77 -15.38 -8.10 -7.74
C GLU A 77 -16.19 -9.04 -6.82
N SER A 78 -15.89 -10.35 -6.84
CA SER A 78 -16.62 -11.34 -6.05
C SER A 78 -16.52 -11.16 -4.53
N VAL A 79 -15.46 -10.48 -4.07
CA VAL A 79 -15.22 -10.19 -2.64
C VAL A 79 -15.38 -8.71 -2.31
N TRP A 80 -15.74 -7.89 -3.30
CA TRP A 80 -15.83 -6.45 -3.12
C TRP A 80 -17.04 -6.09 -2.28
N THR A 81 -16.87 -5.21 -1.31
CA THR A 81 -17.96 -4.75 -0.45
C THR A 81 -18.44 -3.37 -0.89
N LYS A 82 -19.59 -2.93 -0.37
CA LYS A 82 -20.07 -1.55 -0.57
C LYS A 82 -19.10 -0.50 -0.03
N GLU A 83 -18.32 -0.87 0.99
CA GLU A 83 -17.32 0.01 1.62
C GLU A 83 -15.97 -0.02 0.87
N GLY A 84 -15.76 -0.97 -0.05
CA GLY A 84 -14.51 -1.12 -0.79
C GLY A 84 -13.87 -2.50 -0.65
N SER A 85 -12.55 -2.56 -0.89
CA SER A 85 -11.78 -3.78 -0.68
C SER A 85 -11.79 -4.16 0.80
N PRO A 86 -12.11 -5.43 1.17
CA PRO A 86 -12.07 -5.88 2.55
C PRO A 86 -10.74 -5.56 3.25
N LEU A 87 -9.62 -5.73 2.54
CA LEU A 87 -8.29 -5.45 3.11
C LEU A 87 -8.17 -3.99 3.55
N MET A 88 -8.59 -3.05 2.71
CA MET A 88 -8.52 -1.62 3.03
C MET A 88 -9.46 -1.28 4.18
N VAL A 89 -10.72 -1.69 4.07
CA VAL A 89 -11.77 -1.41 5.06
C VAL A 89 -11.38 -1.91 6.44
N TYR A 90 -10.90 -3.15 6.56
CA TYR A 90 -10.49 -3.69 7.85
C TYR A 90 -9.19 -3.08 8.37
N SER A 91 -8.27 -2.70 7.48
CA SER A 91 -7.04 -2.02 7.89
C SER A 91 -7.33 -0.63 8.46
N GLU A 92 -8.22 0.14 7.84
CA GLU A 92 -8.67 1.44 8.35
C GLU A 92 -9.41 1.30 9.69
N LYS A 93 -10.28 0.30 9.82
CA LYS A 93 -10.95 -0.01 11.11
C LYS A 93 -9.94 -0.37 12.19
N LEU A 94 -8.89 -1.11 11.85
CA LEU A 94 -7.81 -1.44 12.79
C LEU A 94 -7.03 -0.20 13.23
N VAL A 95 -6.62 0.65 12.29
CA VAL A 95 -5.96 1.94 12.61
C VAL A 95 -6.84 2.77 13.53
N ASN A 96 -8.12 2.96 13.19
CA ASN A 96 -9.06 3.72 14.01
C ASN A 96 -9.25 3.15 15.41
N LYS A 97 -9.18 1.83 15.56
CA LYS A 97 -9.28 1.18 16.88
C LYS A 97 -7.99 1.39 17.66
N LEU A 98 -6.82 1.17 17.06
CA LEU A 98 -5.54 1.36 17.72
C LEU A 98 -5.33 2.82 18.15
N SER A 99 -5.72 3.80 17.33
CA SER A 99 -5.61 5.22 17.68
C SER A 99 -6.49 5.63 18.88
N LYS A 100 -7.52 4.83 19.22
CA LYS A 100 -8.35 5.06 20.40
C LYS A 100 -7.81 4.38 21.67
N GLU A 101 -7.08 3.27 21.49
CA GLU A 101 -6.54 2.47 22.60
C GLU A 101 -5.14 2.94 23.01
N LEU A 102 -4.37 3.52 22.07
CA LEU A 102 -3.03 4.03 22.34
C LEU A 102 -3.05 5.47 22.89
N PRO A 103 -2.02 5.87 23.67
CA PRO A 103 -1.89 7.24 24.15
C PRO A 103 -1.80 8.26 23.01
N ASN A 104 -2.20 9.50 23.28
CA ASN A 104 -2.30 10.58 22.29
C ASN A 104 -0.98 10.97 21.61
N ASN A 105 0.17 10.52 22.11
CA ASN A 105 1.46 10.76 21.47
C ASN A 105 1.78 9.73 20.36
N TYR A 106 0.93 8.73 20.13
CA TYR A 106 1.07 7.79 19.02
C TYR A 106 0.30 8.26 17.80
N GLU A 107 0.97 8.32 16.65
CA GLU A 107 0.33 8.59 15.37
C GLU A 107 0.44 7.35 14.47
N ILE A 108 -0.70 6.77 14.10
CA ILE A 108 -0.75 5.52 13.35
C ILE A 108 -1.16 5.81 11.91
N LYS A 109 -0.36 5.35 10.95
CA LYS A 109 -0.69 5.45 9.52
C LYS A 109 -0.69 4.07 8.87
N LEU A 110 -1.63 3.88 7.97
CA LEU A 110 -1.65 2.72 7.09
C LEU A 110 -0.68 2.93 5.94
N ALA A 111 0.02 1.88 5.53
CA ALA A 111 0.87 1.90 4.35
C ALA A 111 0.78 0.59 3.57
N MET A 112 0.64 0.72 2.27
CA MET A 112 0.60 -0.38 1.31
C MET A 112 1.93 -0.43 0.56
N ARG A 113 2.44 -1.66 0.41
CA ARG A 113 3.63 -1.91 -0.40
C ARG A 113 3.37 -1.62 -1.88
N TYR A 114 2.18 -1.96 -2.35
CA TYR A 114 1.69 -1.68 -3.70
C TYR A 114 0.38 -0.91 -3.59
N ARG A 115 0.16 0.07 -4.47
CA ARG A 115 -0.99 0.99 -4.41
C ARG A 115 -1.01 1.89 -3.16
N ASN A 116 -2.13 2.54 -2.96
CA ASN A 116 -2.32 3.63 -2.01
C ASN A 116 -2.96 3.12 -0.69
N PRO A 117 -2.70 3.78 0.44
CA PRO A 117 -1.64 4.79 0.66
C PRO A 117 -0.25 4.16 0.57
N SER A 118 0.71 4.82 -0.07
CA SER A 118 2.05 4.23 -0.24
C SER A 118 2.91 4.35 1.03
N ILE A 119 3.90 3.47 1.20
CA ILE A 119 4.87 3.58 2.32
C ILE A 119 5.53 4.96 2.37
N GLU A 120 5.92 5.51 1.22
CA GLU A 120 6.59 6.82 1.15
C GLU A 120 5.67 7.95 1.62
N GLU A 121 4.44 8.00 1.08
CA GLU A 121 3.43 8.99 1.45
C GLU A 121 3.10 8.92 2.95
N SER A 122 2.91 7.71 3.47
CA SER A 122 2.57 7.52 4.88
C SER A 122 3.74 7.89 5.81
N LEU A 123 5.00 7.64 5.40
CA LEU A 123 6.18 8.09 6.16
C LEU A 123 6.31 9.62 6.18
N ILE A 124 6.05 10.28 5.04
CA ILE A 124 6.05 11.75 4.98
C ILE A 124 4.96 12.33 5.87
N SER A 125 3.80 11.68 5.95
CA SER A 125 2.68 12.12 6.78
C SER A 125 2.89 11.94 8.30
N LEU A 126 3.95 11.25 8.72
CA LEU A 126 4.32 11.03 10.13
C LEU A 126 5.39 12.02 10.62
N LYS A 127 5.84 12.93 9.76
CA LYS A 127 6.66 14.09 10.15
C LYS A 127 5.73 15.22 10.53
#